data_AF-A0A7Y5C8X0-F1
#
_entry.id   AF-A0A7Y5C8X0-F1
#
_cell.length_a   1.000
_cell.length_b   1.000
_cell.length_c   1.000
_cell.angle_alpha   90.00
_cell.angle_beta   90.00
_cell.angle_gamma   90.00
#
_symmetry.space_group_name_H-M   'P 1'
#
loop_
_entity.id
_entity.type
_entity.pdbx_description
1 polymer ?
#
loop_
_entity_poly.entity_id
_entity_poly.type
_entity_poly.pdbx_seq_one_letter_code
_entity_poly.pdbx_strand_id
1 'polypeptide(L)'
;MKSTINARVALVVVMTATAAFAQLCSIPADQVDSKKVFWGSTAGFEKPAEVDYDAVLKVTPEYRQMKKDRVERGTGKYWILLNQATDRSTRAITEVGQDTEYDLIAQRGYLASLTPAIPADDVTPLVVSKIEGGSKIAKAKKSGKNEKSDEGDSRTAKAEPKAEKKAEKQPKSDSAGN
;
A
#
# COMPACT_ATOMS: atom_id res chain seq x y z
N MET A 1 -43.12 17.76 64.47
CA MET A 1 -43.24 16.39 63.90
C MET A 1 -42.95 16.50 62.42
N LYS A 2 -41.73 16.13 61.98
CA LYS A 2 -41.40 14.88 61.25
C LYS A 2 -42.15 14.75 59.90
N SER A 3 -41.48 15.00 58.77
CA SER A 3 -40.86 13.93 57.97
C SER A 3 -40.29 14.42 56.63
N THR A 4 -39.03 14.03 56.41
CA THR A 4 -38.19 14.06 55.22
C THR A 4 -38.67 13.04 54.19
N ILE A 5 -38.69 13.36 52.89
CA ILE A 5 -38.71 12.34 51.81
C ILE A 5 -37.75 12.76 50.70
N ASN A 6 -36.55 12.19 50.74
CA ASN A 6 -35.56 12.25 49.67
C ASN A 6 -35.91 11.18 48.64
N ALA A 7 -36.41 11.57 47.47
CA ALA A 7 -36.65 10.65 46.36
C ALA A 7 -35.35 10.49 45.54
N ARG A 8 -34.62 9.41 45.79
CA ARG A 8 -33.50 8.96 44.97
C ARG A 8 -34.05 8.33 43.69
N VAL A 9 -33.89 9.00 42.55
CA VAL A 9 -34.16 8.42 41.23
C VAL A 9 -32.96 7.56 40.83
N ALA A 10 -33.15 6.25 40.80
CA ALA A 10 -32.16 5.29 40.35
C ALA A 10 -32.09 5.28 38.81
N LEU A 11 -30.96 5.76 38.27
CA LEU A 11 -30.61 5.70 36.86
C LEU A 11 -30.10 4.28 36.51
N VAL A 12 -30.91 3.48 35.82
CA VAL A 12 -30.49 2.18 35.28
C VAL A 12 -29.92 2.41 33.88
N VAL A 13 -28.59 2.43 33.77
CA VAL A 13 -27.88 2.46 32.48
C VAL A 13 -27.75 1.02 31.99
N VAL A 14 -28.63 0.61 31.07
CA VAL A 14 -28.50 -0.65 30.35
C VAL A 14 -27.42 -0.46 29.28
N MET A 15 -26.18 -0.85 29.59
CA MET A 15 -25.12 -0.98 28.58
C MET A 15 -25.37 -2.23 27.74
N THR A 16 -26.14 -2.09 26.66
CA THR A 16 -26.15 -3.06 25.56
C THR A 16 -24.80 -3.00 24.86
N ALA A 17 -23.91 -3.94 25.20
CA ALA A 17 -22.68 -4.18 24.45
C ALA A 17 -23.05 -4.72 23.07
N THR A 18 -22.99 -3.88 22.05
CA THR A 18 -23.07 -4.30 20.65
C THR A 18 -21.78 -5.05 20.30
N ALA A 19 -21.82 -6.38 20.33
CA ALA A 19 -20.76 -7.21 19.78
C ALA A 19 -20.78 -7.07 18.25
N ALA A 20 -19.76 -6.39 17.70
CA ALA A 20 -19.50 -6.42 16.28
C ALA A 20 -19.04 -7.83 15.91
N PHE A 21 -19.90 -8.61 15.25
CA PHE A 21 -19.51 -9.90 14.68
C PHE A 21 -18.61 -9.60 13.48
N ALA A 22 -17.29 -9.78 13.64
CA ALA A 22 -16.37 -9.85 12.52
C ALA A 22 -16.71 -11.13 11.73
N GLN A 23 -17.54 -10.98 10.69
CA GLN A 23 -17.78 -12.05 9.73
C GLN A 23 -16.53 -12.15 8.87
N LEU A 24 -15.71 -13.16 9.14
CA LEU A 24 -14.57 -13.47 8.29
C LEU A 24 -15.09 -13.79 6.89
N CYS A 25 -14.90 -12.86 5.96
CA CYS A 25 -15.28 -12.99 4.58
C CYS A 25 -14.15 -13.65 3.80
N SER A 26 -14.50 -14.39 2.75
CA SER A 26 -13.54 -15.03 1.85
C SER A 26 -14.09 -14.99 0.44
N ILE A 27 -13.24 -14.69 -0.54
CA ILE A 27 -13.62 -14.72 -1.95
C ILE A 27 -13.39 -16.15 -2.47
N PRO A 28 -14.40 -16.81 -3.06
CA PRO A 28 -14.23 -18.12 -3.68
C PRO A 28 -13.09 -18.10 -4.70
N ALA A 29 -12.22 -19.11 -4.67
CA ALA A 29 -11.00 -19.13 -5.49
C ALA A 29 -11.26 -19.04 -7.01
N ASP A 30 -12.43 -19.49 -7.46
CA ASP A 30 -12.93 -19.40 -8.83
C ASP A 30 -13.39 -17.98 -9.23
N GLN A 31 -13.70 -17.12 -8.26
CA GLN A 31 -14.12 -15.74 -8.47
C GLN A 31 -13.01 -14.71 -8.24
N VAL A 32 -11.81 -15.14 -7.78
CA VAL A 32 -10.69 -14.24 -7.52
C VAL A 32 -10.10 -13.68 -8.81
N ASP A 33 -10.21 -12.37 -9.00
CA ASP A 33 -9.49 -11.60 -10.03
C ASP A 33 -8.33 -10.82 -9.39
N SER A 34 -7.14 -11.41 -9.42
CA SER A 34 -5.93 -10.80 -8.84
C SER A 34 -5.57 -9.45 -9.43
N LYS A 35 -6.06 -9.09 -10.63
CA LYS A 35 -5.81 -7.77 -11.24
C LYS A 35 -6.65 -6.67 -10.61
N LYS A 36 -7.72 -7.03 -9.92
CA LYS A 36 -8.62 -6.11 -9.21
C LYS A 36 -8.33 -6.04 -7.72
N VAL A 37 -7.37 -6.80 -7.21
CA VAL A 37 -6.95 -6.77 -5.80
C VAL A 37 -5.62 -6.04 -5.71
N PHE A 38 -5.59 -4.97 -4.93
CA PHE A 38 -4.41 -4.12 -4.79
C PHE A 38 -3.63 -4.40 -3.51
N TRP A 39 -4.32 -4.85 -2.45
CA TRP A 39 -3.73 -5.12 -1.14
C TRP A 39 -4.52 -6.21 -0.41
N GLY A 40 -3.83 -7.00 0.42
CA GLY A 40 -4.47 -7.92 1.36
C GLY A 40 -4.62 -9.37 0.88
N SER A 41 -5.35 -10.16 1.68
CA SER A 41 -5.62 -11.58 1.41
C SER A 41 -7.06 -11.78 0.93
N THR A 42 -7.25 -12.49 -0.18
CA THR A 42 -8.59 -12.84 -0.68
C THR A 42 -9.18 -14.08 0.01
N ALA A 43 -8.35 -14.86 0.71
CA ALA A 43 -8.73 -16.11 1.34
C ALA A 43 -9.41 -15.90 2.72
N GLY A 44 -9.25 -14.74 3.33
CA GLY A 44 -9.84 -14.41 4.63
C GLY A 44 -9.55 -12.96 5.00
N PHE A 45 -10.60 -12.17 5.19
CA PHE A 45 -10.53 -10.76 5.53
C PHE A 45 -11.78 -10.32 6.32
N GLU A 46 -11.62 -9.29 7.14
CA GLU A 46 -12.65 -8.75 8.03
C GLU A 46 -13.10 -7.35 7.61
N LYS A 47 -12.18 -6.54 7.08
CA LYS A 47 -12.42 -5.13 6.72
C LYS A 47 -12.08 -4.91 5.24
N PRO A 48 -12.97 -5.35 4.34
CA PRO A 48 -12.82 -5.07 2.93
C PRO A 48 -13.02 -3.59 2.61
N ALA A 49 -12.16 -3.08 1.75
CA ALA A 49 -12.27 -1.75 1.18
C ALA A 49 -12.18 -1.79 -0.35
N GLU A 50 -12.68 -0.73 -0.97
CA GLU A 50 -12.61 -0.53 -2.40
C GLU A 50 -12.02 0.84 -2.77
N VAL A 51 -11.38 0.89 -3.93
CA VAL A 51 -10.75 2.10 -4.45
C VAL A 51 -11.09 2.33 -5.92
N ASP A 52 -11.40 3.57 -6.26
CA ASP A 52 -11.50 4.03 -7.65
C ASP A 52 -10.10 4.33 -8.19
N TYR A 53 -9.53 3.31 -8.82
CA TYR A 53 -8.18 3.39 -9.37
C TYR A 53 -8.02 4.51 -10.41
N ASP A 54 -9.05 4.79 -11.22
CA ASP A 54 -8.99 5.85 -12.22
C ASP A 54 -8.93 7.23 -11.58
N ALA A 55 -9.68 7.43 -10.49
CA ALA A 55 -9.62 8.66 -9.71
C ALA A 55 -8.22 8.85 -9.08
N VAL A 56 -7.67 7.79 -8.51
CA VAL A 56 -6.31 7.78 -7.92
C VAL A 56 -5.25 8.08 -8.98
N LEU A 57 -5.31 7.44 -10.15
CA LEU A 57 -4.34 7.65 -11.23
C LEU A 57 -4.34 9.09 -11.71
N LYS A 58 -5.52 9.71 -11.86
CA LYS A 58 -5.68 11.10 -12.34
C LYS A 58 -5.10 12.14 -11.40
N VAL A 59 -5.00 11.87 -10.10
CA VAL A 59 -4.44 12.82 -9.14
C VAL A 59 -2.91 12.76 -9.06
N THR A 60 -2.27 11.73 -9.63
CA THR A 60 -0.80 11.65 -9.66
C THR A 60 -0.16 12.79 -10.47
N PRO A 61 1.00 13.30 -10.05
CA PRO A 61 1.69 14.36 -10.79
C PRO A 61 2.12 13.91 -12.19
N GLU A 62 2.45 12.62 -12.38
CA GLU A 62 2.86 12.06 -13.67
C GLU A 62 1.70 12.05 -14.68
N TYR A 63 0.49 11.65 -14.24
CA TYR A 63 -0.70 11.73 -15.09
C TYR A 63 -1.06 13.19 -15.43
N ARG A 64 -0.94 14.10 -14.45
CA ARG A 64 -1.13 15.55 -14.68
C ARG A 64 -0.11 16.09 -15.69
N GLN A 65 1.16 15.67 -15.59
CA GLN A 65 2.22 16.06 -16.51
C GLN A 65 1.96 15.52 -17.92
N MET A 66 1.56 14.25 -18.04
CA MET A 66 1.20 13.63 -19.32
C MET A 66 0.08 14.41 -20.03
N LYS A 67 -0.94 14.84 -19.29
CA LYS A 67 -2.05 15.66 -19.81
C LYS A 67 -1.61 17.08 -20.18
N LYS A 68 -0.77 17.70 -19.34
CA LYS A 68 -0.24 19.06 -19.55
C LYS A 68 0.64 19.14 -20.81
N ASP A 69 1.53 18.17 -20.97
CA ASP A 69 2.46 18.11 -22.11
C ASP A 69 1.82 17.54 -23.38
N ARG A 70 0.55 17.11 -23.32
CA ARG A 70 -0.18 16.44 -24.42
C ARG A 70 0.62 15.30 -25.03
N VAL A 71 1.24 14.48 -24.18
CA VAL A 71 2.09 13.38 -24.63
C VAL A 71 1.25 12.38 -25.43
N GLU A 72 1.65 12.12 -26.68
CA GLU A 72 0.93 11.22 -27.57
C GLU A 72 1.01 9.77 -27.10
N ARG A 73 -0.12 9.06 -27.19
CA ARG A 73 -0.21 7.63 -26.89
C ARG A 73 0.70 6.85 -27.84
N GLY A 74 1.35 5.81 -27.33
CA GLY A 74 2.27 4.98 -28.11
C GLY A 74 3.71 5.50 -28.13
N THR A 75 3.98 6.72 -27.65
CA THR A 75 5.34 7.21 -27.48
C THR A 75 6.02 6.59 -26.26
N GLY A 76 7.36 6.50 -26.27
CA GLY A 76 8.11 6.05 -25.09
C GLY A 76 7.87 6.92 -23.86
N LYS A 77 7.76 8.25 -24.05
CA LYS A 77 7.45 9.20 -22.96
C LYS A 77 6.09 8.91 -22.32
N TYR A 78 5.09 8.55 -23.11
CA TYR A 78 3.76 8.18 -22.61
C TYR A 78 3.83 6.96 -21.69
N TRP A 79 4.47 5.87 -22.15
CA TRP A 79 4.58 4.65 -21.37
C TRP A 79 5.37 4.85 -20.08
N ILE A 80 6.43 5.66 -20.10
CA ILE A 80 7.20 6.00 -18.90
C ILE A 80 6.32 6.72 -17.87
N LEU A 81 5.62 7.80 -18.27
CA LEU A 81 4.78 8.56 -17.35
C LEU A 81 3.59 7.74 -16.84
N LEU A 82 2.99 6.92 -17.71
CA LEU A 82 1.89 6.05 -17.31
C LEU A 82 2.35 5.01 -16.29
N ASN A 83 3.47 4.33 -16.53
CA ASN A 83 4.02 3.35 -15.59
C ASN A 83 4.36 3.99 -14.24
N GLN A 84 4.97 5.18 -14.24
CA GLN A 84 5.25 5.91 -13.00
C GLN A 84 3.97 6.31 -12.24
N ALA A 85 2.93 6.74 -12.96
CA ALA A 85 1.63 7.05 -12.37
C ALA A 85 0.99 5.79 -11.75
N THR A 86 1.04 4.67 -12.47
CA THR A 86 0.56 3.36 -12.00
C THR A 86 1.29 2.92 -10.74
N ASP A 87 2.64 2.94 -10.75
CA ASP A 87 3.47 2.54 -9.62
C ASP A 87 3.20 3.40 -8.38
N ARG A 88 3.10 4.73 -8.56
CA ARG A 88 2.77 5.66 -7.48
C ARG A 88 1.39 5.39 -6.90
N SER A 89 0.41 5.11 -7.75
CA SER A 89 -0.96 4.81 -7.34
C SER A 89 -1.02 3.52 -6.52
N THR A 90 -0.45 2.44 -7.04
CA THR A 90 -0.39 1.14 -6.35
C THR A 90 0.33 1.26 -5.01
N ARG A 91 1.46 1.97 -4.96
CA ARG A 91 2.19 2.21 -3.72
C ARG A 91 1.34 2.98 -2.70
N ALA A 92 0.63 4.02 -3.11
CA ALA A 92 -0.23 4.78 -2.20
C ALA A 92 -1.39 3.93 -1.66
N ILE A 93 -1.97 3.06 -2.48
CA ILE A 93 -3.01 2.11 -2.04
C ILE A 93 -2.45 1.13 -1.01
N THR A 94 -1.28 0.55 -1.28
CA THR A 94 -0.57 -0.33 -0.35
C THR A 94 -0.25 0.37 0.98
N GLU A 95 0.26 1.60 0.93
CA GLU A 95 0.54 2.37 2.15
C GLU A 95 -0.73 2.66 2.95
N VAL A 96 -1.86 2.93 2.30
CA VAL A 96 -3.16 3.04 3.00
C VAL A 96 -3.53 1.71 3.66
N GLY A 97 -3.40 0.58 2.97
CA GLY A 97 -3.65 -0.74 3.55
C GLY A 97 -2.73 -1.09 4.73
N GLN A 98 -1.51 -0.56 4.74
CA GLN A 98 -0.56 -0.73 5.85
C GLN A 98 -0.83 0.20 7.04
N ASP A 99 -1.29 1.43 6.77
CA ASP A 99 -1.52 2.45 7.79
C ASP A 99 -2.92 2.38 8.41
N THR A 100 -3.81 1.59 7.82
CA THR A 100 -5.21 1.43 8.25
C THR A 100 -5.47 -0.02 8.68
N GLU A 101 -6.71 -0.28 9.06
CA GLU A 101 -7.20 -1.59 9.48
C GLU A 101 -7.80 -2.42 8.32
N TYR A 102 -7.74 -1.92 7.09
CA TYR A 102 -8.25 -2.65 5.92
C TYR A 102 -7.27 -3.77 5.52
N ASP A 103 -7.77 -4.99 5.54
CA ASP A 103 -7.01 -6.22 5.25
C ASP A 103 -7.29 -6.78 3.85
N LEU A 104 -8.15 -6.11 3.09
CA LEU A 104 -8.34 -6.28 1.66
C LEU A 104 -8.69 -4.93 1.02
N ILE A 105 -7.97 -4.53 -0.03
CA ILE A 105 -8.36 -3.38 -0.87
C ILE A 105 -8.46 -3.84 -2.32
N ALA A 106 -9.63 -3.63 -2.91
CA ALA A 106 -9.92 -4.02 -4.29
C ALA A 106 -10.43 -2.86 -5.15
N GLN A 107 -10.56 -3.08 -6.44
CA GLN A 107 -11.17 -2.14 -7.39
C GLN A 107 -12.64 -1.90 -7.02
N ARG A 108 -13.07 -0.64 -7.08
CA ARG A 108 -14.47 -0.24 -6.91
C ARG A 108 -15.42 -1.12 -7.74
N GLY A 109 -16.45 -1.63 -7.08
CA GLY A 109 -17.50 -2.46 -7.69
C GLY A 109 -17.13 -3.94 -7.87
N TYR A 110 -15.87 -4.34 -7.67
CA TYR A 110 -15.48 -5.75 -7.76
C TYR A 110 -16.15 -6.59 -6.67
N LEU A 111 -16.05 -6.17 -5.41
CA LEU A 111 -16.60 -6.91 -4.27
C LEU A 111 -18.14 -6.97 -4.29
N ALA A 112 -18.78 -5.91 -4.78
CA ALA A 112 -20.23 -5.87 -5.00
C ALA A 112 -20.69 -6.78 -6.16
N SER A 113 -19.80 -7.12 -7.10
CA SER A 113 -20.13 -8.01 -8.23
C SER A 113 -20.04 -9.51 -7.89
N LEU A 114 -19.49 -9.85 -6.73
CA LEU A 114 -19.36 -11.23 -6.26
C LEU A 114 -20.72 -11.78 -5.81
N THR A 115 -20.82 -13.11 -5.73
CA THR A 115 -22.02 -13.79 -5.20
C THR A 115 -21.61 -14.70 -4.04
N PRO A 116 -21.95 -14.34 -2.78
CA PRO A 116 -22.72 -13.17 -2.35
C PRO A 116 -21.95 -11.85 -2.47
N ALA A 117 -22.68 -10.74 -2.63
CA ALA A 117 -22.07 -9.41 -2.69
C ALA A 117 -21.47 -9.03 -1.34
N ILE A 118 -20.23 -8.55 -1.36
CA ILE A 118 -19.49 -8.19 -0.16
C ILE A 118 -19.51 -6.66 -0.03
N PRO A 119 -20.08 -6.09 1.05
CA PRO A 119 -20.04 -4.66 1.30
C PRO A 119 -18.59 -4.25 1.60
N ALA A 120 -18.17 -3.09 1.09
CA ALA A 120 -16.82 -2.58 1.27
C ALA A 120 -16.84 -1.06 1.43
N ASP A 121 -15.89 -0.55 2.21
CA ASP A 121 -15.73 0.89 2.44
C ASP A 121 -14.93 1.55 1.32
N ASP A 122 -15.32 2.77 0.91
CA ASP A 122 -14.59 3.52 -0.11
C ASP A 122 -13.36 4.24 0.49
N VAL A 123 -12.16 3.77 0.15
CA VAL A 123 -10.90 4.35 0.61
C VAL A 123 -10.25 5.32 -0.38
N THR A 124 -10.90 5.57 -1.52
CA THR A 124 -10.45 6.55 -2.52
C THR A 124 -10.01 7.90 -1.93
N PRO A 125 -10.78 8.56 -1.03
CA PRO A 125 -10.36 9.85 -0.46
C PRO A 125 -9.08 9.76 0.38
N LEU A 126 -8.85 8.63 1.06
CA LEU A 126 -7.63 8.41 1.86
C LEU A 126 -6.42 8.28 0.94
N VAL A 127 -6.54 7.50 -0.14
CA VAL A 127 -5.47 7.30 -1.12
C VAL A 127 -5.14 8.60 -1.85
N VAL A 128 -6.16 9.35 -2.28
CA VAL A 128 -5.97 10.67 -2.92
C VAL A 128 -5.24 11.62 -1.97
N SER A 129 -5.68 11.70 -0.72
CA SER A 129 -5.04 12.53 0.31
C SER A 129 -3.58 12.12 0.54
N LYS A 130 -3.27 10.82 0.44
CA LYS A 130 -1.90 10.29 0.56
C LYS A 130 -1.01 10.77 -0.60
N ILE A 131 -1.51 10.69 -1.84
CA ILE A 131 -0.77 11.11 -3.04
C ILE A 131 -0.50 12.62 -3.03
N GLU A 132 -1.49 13.43 -2.64
CA GLU A 132 -1.36 14.89 -2.59
C GLU A 132 -0.60 15.36 -1.33
N GLY A 133 -0.76 14.64 -0.21
CA GLY A 133 -0.16 14.92 1.09
C GLY A 133 1.28 14.43 1.27
N GLY A 134 1.83 13.68 0.30
CA GLY A 134 3.20 13.18 0.28
C GLY A 134 4.30 14.25 0.41
N SER A 135 3.94 15.54 0.40
CA SER A 135 4.86 16.64 0.65
C SER A 135 4.97 17.09 2.13
N LYS A 136 4.15 16.57 3.07
CA LYS A 136 4.15 17.05 4.48
C LYS A 136 4.35 15.99 5.57
N ILE A 137 4.09 14.70 5.32
CA ILE A 137 4.12 13.68 6.39
C ILE A 137 5.53 13.06 6.60
N ALA A 138 6.42 13.16 5.62
CA ALA A 138 7.79 12.63 5.74
C ALA A 138 8.72 13.41 6.71
N LYS A 139 8.28 14.54 7.29
CA LYS A 139 9.09 15.33 8.25
C LYS A 139 8.74 15.10 9.73
N ALA A 140 7.71 14.34 10.08
CA ALA A 140 7.28 14.19 11.47
C ALA A 140 7.80 12.93 12.20
N LYS A 141 8.44 11.98 11.50
CA LYS A 141 8.91 10.70 12.12
C LYS A 141 10.43 10.52 12.20
N LYS A 142 11.23 11.57 11.90
CA LYS A 142 12.70 11.54 12.00
C LYS A 142 13.24 12.66 12.90
N SER A 143 12.70 12.78 14.11
CA SER A 143 13.23 13.63 15.17
C SER A 143 13.07 12.93 16.53
N GLY A 144 14.17 12.35 17.01
CA GLY A 144 14.28 11.57 18.26
C GLY A 144 14.83 10.18 17.92
N LYS A 145 16.03 9.76 18.31
CA LYS A 145 16.95 10.24 19.33
C LYS A 145 18.36 9.73 18.98
N ASN A 146 19.34 10.59 19.14
CA ASN A 146 20.77 10.35 19.00
C ASN A 146 21.35 10.07 20.39
N GLU A 147 22.17 9.04 20.55
CA GLU A 147 23.11 8.76 21.67
C GLU A 147 23.98 7.59 21.16
N LYS A 148 25.09 7.82 20.46
CA LYS A 148 26.44 8.21 20.93
C LYS A 148 27.01 7.30 22.01
N SER A 149 27.92 6.41 21.60
CA SER A 149 29.07 5.98 22.38
C SER A 149 30.24 5.76 21.42
N ASP A 150 31.24 6.63 21.57
CA ASP A 150 32.57 6.57 20.96
C ASP A 150 33.42 5.43 21.56
N GLU A 151 34.59 5.22 20.96
CA GLU A 151 35.80 4.59 21.52
C GLU A 151 35.84 3.05 21.39
N GLY A 152 36.78 2.39 20.72
CA GLY A 152 38.06 2.74 20.11
C GLY A 152 38.88 1.44 20.12
N ASP A 153 39.60 1.11 19.05
CA ASP A 153 41.00 0.65 19.12
C ASP A 153 41.48 0.16 17.74
N SER A 154 42.70 0.58 17.49
CA SER A 154 43.63 0.32 16.41
C SER A 154 43.91 -1.17 16.15
N ARG A 155 44.23 -1.49 14.89
CA ARG A 155 45.55 -2.02 14.50
C ARG A 155 45.71 -2.13 12.98
N THR A 156 46.70 -1.40 12.53
CA THR A 156 47.50 -1.58 11.31
C THR A 156 47.91 -3.02 11.05
N ALA A 157 47.89 -3.48 9.80
CA ALA A 157 49.10 -3.55 8.97
C ALA A 157 48.94 -4.50 7.75
N LYS A 158 49.65 -4.11 6.70
CA LYS A 158 50.39 -4.97 5.75
C LYS A 158 49.73 -5.25 4.39
N ALA A 159 50.11 -4.38 3.45
CA ALA A 159 50.26 -4.70 2.04
C ALA A 159 51.26 -5.85 1.84
N GLU A 160 51.02 -6.75 0.88
CA GLU A 160 51.77 -6.79 -0.39
C GLU A 160 51.28 -7.91 -1.35
N PRO A 161 51.62 -7.82 -2.65
CA PRO A 161 50.89 -8.44 -3.77
C PRO A 161 51.58 -9.70 -4.35
N LYS A 162 50.86 -10.44 -5.23
CA LYS A 162 51.38 -11.36 -6.27
C LYS A 162 50.22 -11.72 -7.21
N ALA A 163 50.13 -11.23 -8.44
CA ALA A 163 50.89 -11.56 -9.66
C ALA A 163 50.40 -12.85 -10.38
N GLU A 164 50.05 -12.64 -11.66
CA GLU A 164 50.05 -13.58 -12.81
C GLU A 164 49.04 -14.75 -12.83
N LYS A 165 48.56 -15.31 -13.95
CA LYS A 165 48.50 -15.03 -15.42
C LYS A 165 48.01 -16.34 -16.07
N LYS A 166 47.04 -16.27 -17.00
CA LYS A 166 46.75 -17.19 -18.14
C LYS A 166 45.26 -17.05 -18.49
N ALA A 167 44.82 -16.54 -19.65
CA ALA A 167 45.02 -16.99 -21.04
C ALA A 167 44.43 -18.38 -21.33
N GLU A 168 43.18 -18.43 -21.84
CA GLU A 168 42.71 -19.43 -22.83
C GLU A 168 41.35 -18.96 -23.41
N LYS A 169 41.30 -18.38 -24.61
CA LYS A 169 41.09 -18.99 -25.94
C LYS A 169 39.61 -19.39 -26.21
N GLN A 170 38.98 -18.65 -27.13
CA GLN A 170 37.71 -19.01 -27.80
C GLN A 170 37.84 -20.39 -28.52
N PRO A 171 36.72 -21.04 -28.87
CA PRO A 171 36.26 -20.85 -30.24
C PRO A 171 34.73 -20.73 -30.41
N LYS A 172 34.42 -20.14 -31.56
CA LYS A 172 33.13 -20.08 -32.25
C LYS A 172 32.45 -21.45 -32.36
N SER A 173 31.13 -21.46 -32.31
CA SER A 173 30.33 -22.45 -33.03
C SER A 173 29.20 -21.74 -33.75
N ASP A 174 29.42 -21.56 -35.05
CA ASP A 174 28.36 -21.41 -36.03
C ASP A 174 27.45 -22.63 -35.98
N SER A 175 26.14 -22.42 -36.09
CA SER A 175 25.21 -23.45 -36.56
C SER A 175 24.13 -22.79 -37.41
N ALA A 176 24.36 -22.87 -38.72
CA ALA A 176 23.34 -22.71 -39.74
C ALA A 176 22.46 -23.96 -39.79
N GLY A 177 21.18 -23.81 -40.15
CA GLY A 177 20.34 -24.99 -40.40
C GLY A 177 18.87 -24.71 -40.69
N ASN A 178 18.62 -24.19 -41.89
CA ASN A 178 17.40 -24.24 -42.71
C ASN A 178 16.11 -23.54 -42.23
#